data_AF-A0A6V8K8X2-F1
#
_entry.id   AF-A0A6V8K8X2-F1
#
_cell.length_a   1.000
_cell.length_b   1.000
_cell.length_c   1.000
_cell.angle_alpha   90.00
_cell.angle_beta   90.00
_cell.angle_gamma   90.00
#
_symmetry.space_group_name_H-M   'P 1'
#
loop_
_entity.id
_entity.type
_entity.pdbx_description
1 polymer ?
#
loop_
_entity_poly.entity_id
_entity_poly.type
_entity_poly.pdbx_seq_one_letter_code
_entity_poly.pdbx_strand_id
1 'polypeptide(L)'
;MGRPERGLDAIDGPVESFVAELRDLRRTAGNPSYRELAKRAHYAPTTFSSAVSGYRLPTLDVTLAFVSACEGDVSRWEERWREADSQTRAASTRSTEGVARAPYRGLGPYQPHHAEWFFGRDRLVNRLSALLPMRRVVVVSGHSGTGKSSLLRAGLIPRLNAAAARPAWLPVLLTPGRQPAAELARRVRDAITRTPHEVALTVVIDQFEELFTRGVGEAEQAEFLAALRGLVRAPHGRHRVVVGVRTEYAERTADLLAGAANGVGRLAVDEMTGPELRESIVRAARQAGLAVERSLVARIAAAAPGTPHALPRISHALLEAWRRRRGVIITLAGYEAAGGISGAVEQTAESVHTGLGGPERQALRWTMQQLARMDSTGKVSLLGHAPAGTSPAAVTAVGRMAVAGLLTATPETVEIPHAALVTAWPRLRGWLRDDATNQPRIAQLSSSYRSAS
;
A
#
# COMPACT_ATOMS: atom_id res chain seq x y z
N MET A 1 -19.47 -44.12 -9.98
CA MET A 1 -20.12 -43.26 -8.96
C MET A 1 -19.15 -42.18 -8.55
N GLY A 2 -19.53 -40.90 -8.70
CA GLY A 2 -18.69 -39.75 -8.36
C GLY A 2 -18.73 -39.42 -6.86
N ARG A 3 -17.65 -38.83 -6.35
CA ARG A 3 -17.52 -38.39 -4.95
C ARG A 3 -18.68 -37.44 -4.57
N PRO A 4 -19.37 -37.65 -3.43
CA PRO A 4 -20.49 -36.80 -3.04
C PRO A 4 -20.05 -35.36 -2.77
N GLU A 5 -20.92 -34.42 -3.09
CA GLU A 5 -20.72 -33.00 -2.84
C GLU A 5 -20.67 -32.74 -1.33
N ARG A 6 -19.74 -31.87 -0.89
CA ARG A 6 -19.73 -31.39 0.49
C ARG A 6 -21.00 -30.58 0.78
N GLY A 7 -21.52 -30.74 2.00
CA GLY A 7 -22.65 -29.98 2.51
C GLY A 7 -22.39 -28.47 2.43
N LEU A 8 -23.42 -27.72 2.04
CA LEU A 8 -23.46 -26.28 2.20
C LEU A 8 -23.89 -26.03 3.66
N ASP A 9 -22.96 -25.66 4.52
CA ASP A 9 -23.26 -25.41 5.94
C ASP A 9 -24.11 -24.13 6.06
N ALA A 10 -25.40 -24.30 6.38
CA ALA A 10 -26.40 -23.29 6.73
C ALA A 10 -26.72 -22.21 5.65
N ILE A 11 -28.01 -22.09 5.33
CA ILE A 11 -28.58 -21.17 4.34
C ILE A 11 -28.53 -19.73 4.88
N ASP A 12 -27.43 -18.99 4.70
CA ASP A 12 -27.34 -17.60 5.17
C ASP A 12 -26.65 -16.62 4.20
N GLY A 13 -26.34 -17.02 2.96
CA GLY A 13 -25.65 -16.16 1.98
C GLY A 13 -26.19 -16.22 0.56
N PRO A 14 -26.13 -15.10 -0.20
CA PRO A 14 -26.63 -15.03 -1.58
C PRO A 14 -25.87 -15.95 -2.55
N VAL A 15 -24.59 -16.23 -2.28
CA VAL A 15 -23.76 -17.15 -3.09
C VAL A 15 -24.16 -18.60 -2.84
N GLU A 16 -24.35 -18.98 -1.59
CA GLU A 16 -24.73 -20.33 -1.17
C GLU A 16 -26.14 -20.67 -1.67
N SER A 17 -27.07 -19.72 -1.60
CA SER A 17 -28.42 -19.85 -2.17
C SER A 17 -28.37 -20.05 -3.70
N PHE A 18 -27.61 -19.20 -4.40
CA PHE A 18 -27.44 -19.32 -5.85
C PHE A 18 -26.80 -20.66 -6.28
N VAL A 19 -25.78 -21.12 -5.54
CA VAL A 19 -25.14 -22.42 -5.80
C VAL A 19 -26.07 -23.59 -5.49
N ALA A 20 -26.92 -23.49 -4.45
CA ALA A 20 -27.93 -24.49 -4.16
C ALA A 20 -28.94 -24.62 -5.31
N GLU A 21 -29.39 -23.48 -5.87
CA GLU A 21 -30.27 -23.46 -7.05
C GLU A 21 -29.57 -24.08 -8.29
N LEU A 22 -28.28 -23.82 -8.52
CA LEU A 22 -27.53 -24.46 -9.62
C LEU A 22 -27.40 -25.97 -9.44
N ARG A 23 -27.18 -26.44 -8.20
CA ARG A 23 -27.16 -27.87 -7.88
C ARG A 23 -28.54 -28.49 -8.11
N ASP A 24 -29.61 -27.77 -7.82
CA ASP A 24 -30.97 -28.22 -8.06
C ASP A 24 -31.32 -28.32 -9.54
N LEU A 25 -30.93 -27.31 -10.35
CA LEU A 25 -31.04 -27.36 -11.81
C LEU A 25 -30.36 -28.62 -12.36
N ARG A 26 -29.15 -28.95 -11.87
CA ARG A 26 -28.45 -30.17 -12.28
C ARG A 26 -29.23 -31.43 -11.93
N ARG A 27 -29.84 -31.49 -10.74
CA ARG A 27 -30.67 -32.63 -10.33
C ARG A 27 -31.86 -32.82 -11.25
N THR A 28 -32.56 -31.73 -11.57
CA THR A 28 -33.72 -31.73 -12.47
C THR A 28 -33.34 -32.13 -13.90
N ALA A 29 -32.13 -31.79 -14.35
CA ALA A 29 -31.58 -32.20 -15.64
C ALA A 29 -31.09 -33.67 -15.70
N GLY A 30 -31.50 -34.52 -14.76
CA GLY A 30 -31.10 -35.93 -14.69
C GLY A 30 -29.78 -36.18 -13.95
N ASN A 31 -29.29 -35.18 -13.21
CA ASN A 31 -28.09 -35.25 -12.38
C ASN A 31 -26.80 -35.71 -13.10
N PRO A 32 -26.45 -35.17 -14.28
CA PRO A 32 -25.23 -35.52 -15.01
C PRO A 32 -23.98 -35.19 -14.19
N SER A 33 -22.92 -35.95 -14.37
CA SER A 33 -21.64 -35.68 -13.72
C SER A 33 -21.03 -34.38 -14.24
N TYR A 34 -20.21 -33.70 -13.42
CA TYR A 34 -19.52 -32.47 -13.86
C TYR A 34 -18.62 -32.70 -15.07
N ARG A 35 -18.09 -33.92 -15.23
CA ARG A 35 -17.27 -34.28 -16.39
C ARG A 35 -18.09 -34.33 -17.68
N GLU A 36 -19.34 -34.82 -17.61
CA GLU A 36 -20.27 -34.83 -18.74
C GLU A 36 -20.72 -33.42 -19.11
N LEU A 37 -21.09 -32.61 -18.11
CA LEU A 37 -21.45 -31.21 -18.32
C LEU A 37 -20.29 -30.43 -18.95
N ALA A 38 -19.07 -30.59 -18.41
CA ALA A 38 -17.89 -29.90 -18.90
C ALA A 38 -17.56 -30.29 -20.35
N LYS A 39 -17.80 -31.55 -20.72
CA LYS A 39 -17.66 -32.01 -22.11
C LYS A 39 -18.69 -31.34 -23.04
N ARG A 40 -19.95 -31.21 -22.61
CA ARG A 40 -21.03 -30.55 -23.37
C ARG A 40 -20.76 -29.05 -23.59
N ALA A 41 -20.16 -28.40 -22.60
CA ALA A 41 -19.87 -26.96 -22.64
C ALA A 41 -18.46 -26.60 -23.11
N HIS A 42 -17.63 -27.58 -23.48
CA HIS A 42 -16.21 -27.37 -23.82
C HIS A 42 -15.37 -26.71 -22.70
N TYR A 43 -15.64 -27.05 -21.45
CA TYR A 43 -14.88 -26.60 -20.27
C TYR A 43 -14.04 -27.72 -19.64
N ALA A 44 -13.08 -27.35 -18.80
CA ALA A 44 -12.39 -28.30 -17.95
C ALA A 44 -13.33 -28.84 -16.84
N PRO A 45 -13.31 -30.15 -16.51
CA PRO A 45 -14.18 -30.73 -15.47
C PRO A 45 -14.04 -30.09 -14.08
N THR A 46 -12.87 -29.53 -13.77
CA THR A 46 -12.59 -28.82 -12.51
C THR A 46 -13.34 -27.50 -12.41
N THR A 47 -13.64 -26.85 -13.54
CA THR A 47 -14.35 -25.56 -13.59
C THR A 47 -15.75 -25.68 -13.01
N PHE A 48 -16.53 -26.68 -13.41
CA PHE A 48 -17.89 -26.87 -12.91
C PHE A 48 -17.94 -27.39 -11.48
N SER A 49 -17.04 -28.30 -11.11
CA SER A 49 -16.92 -28.73 -9.71
C SER A 49 -16.55 -27.56 -8.79
N SER A 50 -15.73 -26.60 -9.26
CA SER A 50 -15.42 -25.39 -8.52
C SER A 50 -16.56 -24.37 -8.52
N ALA A 51 -17.30 -24.25 -9.63
CA ALA A 51 -18.39 -23.29 -9.80
C ALA A 51 -19.53 -23.51 -8.80
N VAL A 52 -19.83 -24.78 -8.49
CA VAL A 52 -20.89 -25.14 -7.54
C VAL A 52 -20.35 -25.55 -6.17
N SER A 53 -19.14 -25.11 -5.82
CA SER A 53 -18.51 -25.41 -4.53
C SER A 53 -19.10 -24.59 -3.36
N GLY A 54 -19.70 -23.43 -3.64
CA GLY A 54 -20.23 -22.51 -2.63
C GLY A 54 -19.20 -21.51 -2.09
N TYR A 55 -17.93 -21.56 -2.50
CA TYR A 55 -16.89 -20.65 -1.97
C TYR A 55 -16.93 -19.22 -2.54
N ARG A 56 -17.44 -19.04 -3.76
CA ARG A 56 -17.54 -17.75 -4.45
C ARG A 56 -18.63 -17.83 -5.51
N LEU A 57 -19.21 -16.69 -5.87
CA LEU A 57 -20.11 -16.61 -7.02
C LEU A 57 -19.30 -17.00 -8.29
N PRO A 58 -19.74 -18.01 -9.07
CA PRO A 58 -19.12 -18.31 -10.35
C PRO A 58 -19.24 -17.12 -11.31
N THR A 59 -18.34 -17.01 -12.29
CA THR A 59 -18.46 -15.96 -13.32
C THR A 59 -19.71 -16.17 -14.15
N LEU A 60 -20.21 -15.10 -14.77
CA LEU A 60 -21.39 -15.17 -15.63
C LEU A 60 -21.18 -16.20 -16.75
N ASP A 61 -20.04 -16.14 -17.46
CA ASP A 61 -19.72 -17.09 -18.53
C ASP A 61 -19.76 -18.55 -18.10
N VAL A 62 -19.21 -18.86 -16.91
CA VAL A 62 -19.21 -20.24 -16.37
C VAL A 62 -20.61 -20.66 -15.95
N THR A 63 -21.41 -19.72 -15.42
CA THR A 63 -22.81 -19.96 -15.05
C THR A 63 -23.64 -20.27 -16.28
N LEU A 64 -23.58 -19.43 -17.32
CA LEU A 64 -24.36 -19.62 -18.55
C LEU A 64 -23.96 -20.91 -19.27
N ALA A 65 -22.65 -21.24 -19.28
CA ALA A 65 -22.16 -22.50 -19.80
C ALA A 65 -22.69 -23.73 -19.01
N PHE A 66 -22.75 -23.63 -17.68
CA PHE A 66 -23.29 -24.69 -16.83
C PHE A 66 -24.80 -24.88 -17.04
N VAL A 67 -25.55 -23.78 -17.10
CA VAL A 67 -27.00 -23.76 -17.32
C VAL A 67 -27.35 -24.31 -18.70
N SER A 68 -26.64 -23.88 -19.74
CA SER A 68 -26.82 -24.38 -21.11
C SER A 68 -26.54 -25.89 -21.20
N ALA A 69 -25.49 -26.39 -20.52
CA ALA A 69 -25.18 -27.83 -20.47
C ALA A 69 -26.22 -28.67 -19.71
N CYS A 70 -27.00 -28.03 -18.82
CA CYS A 70 -28.14 -28.61 -18.11
C CYS A 70 -29.48 -28.33 -18.82
N GLU A 71 -29.47 -27.78 -20.04
CA GLU A 71 -30.67 -27.42 -20.81
C GLU A 71 -31.62 -26.44 -20.10
N GLY A 72 -31.05 -25.58 -19.24
CA GLY A 72 -31.80 -24.53 -18.55
C GLY A 72 -31.94 -23.24 -19.36
N ASP A 73 -32.87 -22.38 -18.95
CA ASP A 73 -33.12 -21.06 -19.55
C ASP A 73 -32.00 -20.06 -19.24
N VAL A 74 -31.15 -19.79 -20.23
CA VAL A 74 -29.97 -18.92 -20.11
C VAL A 74 -30.34 -17.49 -19.73
N SER A 75 -31.43 -16.93 -20.27
CA SER A 75 -31.83 -15.54 -20.01
C SER A 75 -32.32 -15.35 -18.59
N ARG A 76 -33.15 -16.28 -18.09
CA ARG A 76 -33.59 -16.29 -16.69
C ARG A 76 -32.40 -16.40 -15.73
N TRP A 77 -31.42 -17.25 -16.05
CA TRP A 77 -30.25 -17.45 -15.21
C TRP A 77 -29.25 -16.30 -15.26
N GLU A 78 -29.18 -15.55 -16.35
CA GLU A 78 -28.41 -14.31 -16.43
C GLU A 78 -28.99 -13.24 -15.48
N GLU A 79 -30.31 -13.06 -15.47
CA GLU A 79 -30.99 -12.16 -14.53
C GLU A 79 -30.78 -12.59 -13.08
N ARG A 80 -30.97 -13.88 -12.79
CA ARG A 80 -30.73 -14.45 -11.45
C ARG A 80 -29.28 -14.27 -11.00
N TRP A 81 -28.31 -14.41 -11.90
CA TRP A 81 -26.90 -14.17 -11.61
C TRP A 81 -26.64 -12.69 -11.28
N ARG A 82 -27.22 -11.75 -12.04
CA ARG A 82 -27.10 -10.31 -11.76
C ARG A 82 -27.73 -9.96 -10.41
N GLU A 83 -28.84 -10.61 -10.06
CA GLU A 83 -29.45 -10.48 -8.74
C GLU A 83 -28.54 -11.03 -7.62
N ALA A 84 -27.94 -12.22 -7.81
CA ALA A 84 -27.00 -12.78 -6.84
C ALA A 84 -25.74 -11.92 -6.70
N ASP A 85 -25.20 -11.37 -7.79
CA ASP A 85 -24.07 -10.42 -7.79
C ASP A 85 -24.44 -9.11 -7.10
N SER A 86 -25.64 -8.56 -7.35
CA SER A 86 -26.11 -7.34 -6.68
C SER A 86 -26.37 -7.57 -5.19
N GLN A 87 -26.95 -8.71 -4.80
CA GLN A 87 -27.16 -9.11 -3.41
C GLN A 87 -25.83 -9.40 -2.72
N THR A 88 -24.86 -10.02 -3.39
CA THR A 88 -23.51 -10.26 -2.86
C THR A 88 -22.76 -8.94 -2.65
N ARG A 89 -22.87 -8.01 -3.60
CA ARG A 89 -22.35 -6.64 -3.47
C ARG A 89 -23.06 -5.89 -2.35
N ALA A 90 -24.38 -5.97 -2.25
CA ALA A 90 -25.17 -5.31 -1.22
C ALA A 90 -25.00 -5.95 0.16
N ALA A 91 -24.75 -7.25 0.26
CA ALA A 91 -24.39 -7.94 1.50
C ALA A 91 -22.96 -7.59 1.90
N SER A 92 -22.04 -7.46 0.93
CA SER A 92 -20.74 -6.86 1.16
C SER A 92 -20.91 -5.44 1.69
N THR A 93 -21.71 -4.58 1.05
CA THR A 93 -22.02 -3.19 1.47
C THR A 93 -22.74 -3.08 2.82
N ARG A 94 -23.66 -3.99 3.17
CA ARG A 94 -24.35 -4.01 4.48
C ARG A 94 -23.47 -4.57 5.60
N SER A 95 -22.58 -5.53 5.29
CA SER A 95 -21.46 -5.85 6.16
C SER A 95 -20.43 -4.70 6.24
N THR A 96 -20.55 -3.71 5.33
CA THR A 96 -19.72 -2.49 5.32
C THR A 96 -20.20 -1.43 6.33
N GLU A 97 -21.46 -1.48 6.77
CA GLU A 97 -22.07 -0.50 7.69
C GLU A 97 -21.68 -0.69 9.17
N GLY A 98 -20.90 -1.74 9.48
CA GLY A 98 -20.25 -1.98 10.77
C GLY A 98 -18.74 -2.29 10.67
N VAL A 99 -18.03 -1.73 9.68
CA VAL A 99 -16.69 -2.20 9.28
C VAL A 99 -15.58 -1.95 10.27
N ALA A 100 -15.03 -3.06 10.75
CA ALA A 100 -13.61 -3.20 11.06
C ALA A 100 -12.75 -2.67 9.90
N ARG A 101 -12.27 -1.42 10.01
CA ARG A 101 -11.35 -0.81 9.03
C ARG A 101 -10.12 -1.71 8.86
N ALA A 102 -9.63 -1.83 7.62
CA ALA A 102 -8.46 -2.68 7.32
C ALA A 102 -7.24 -2.19 8.12
N PRO A 103 -6.68 -3.02 9.02
CA PRO A 103 -5.57 -2.60 9.86
C PRO A 103 -4.27 -2.46 9.06
N TYR A 104 -4.10 -3.21 7.97
CA TYR A 104 -2.91 -3.20 7.13
C TYR A 104 -3.05 -2.23 5.95
N ARG A 105 -1.97 -1.50 5.63
CA ARG A 105 -2.01 -0.31 4.75
C ARG A 105 -1.55 -0.55 3.32
N GLY A 106 -1.33 -1.80 2.93
CA GLY A 106 -0.75 -2.09 1.62
C GLY A 106 0.72 -1.68 1.56
N LEU A 107 1.12 -1.09 0.43
CA LEU A 107 2.47 -0.57 0.24
C LEU A 107 2.74 0.76 0.95
N GLY A 108 1.68 1.46 1.38
CA GLY A 108 1.79 2.75 2.04
C GLY A 108 2.28 2.65 3.49
N PRO A 109 2.97 3.67 4.00
CA PRO A 109 3.30 3.74 5.42
C PRO A 109 2.04 4.00 6.26
N TYR A 110 2.09 3.61 7.53
CA TYR A 110 1.10 4.06 8.50
C TYR A 110 1.26 5.58 8.72
N GLN A 111 0.19 6.32 8.45
CA GLN A 111 0.05 7.76 8.73
C GLN A 111 -0.31 8.02 10.20
N PRO A 112 -0.21 9.27 10.72
CA PRO A 112 -0.50 9.57 12.12
C PRO A 112 -1.88 9.15 12.61
N HIS A 113 -2.92 9.24 11.76
CA HIS A 113 -4.27 8.82 12.11
C HIS A 113 -4.47 7.29 12.16
N HIS A 114 -3.46 6.50 11.76
CA HIS A 114 -3.47 5.03 11.88
C HIS A 114 -2.74 4.53 13.13
N ALA A 115 -2.42 5.42 14.08
CA ALA A 115 -1.65 5.08 15.28
C ALA A 115 -2.19 3.86 16.04
N GLU A 116 -3.52 3.70 16.05
CA GLU A 116 -4.19 2.58 16.71
C GLU A 116 -3.80 1.20 16.15
N TRP A 117 -3.34 1.12 14.90
CA TRP A 117 -2.94 -0.16 14.27
C TRP A 117 -1.42 -0.32 14.16
N PHE A 118 -0.63 0.62 14.70
CA PHE A 118 0.83 0.58 14.63
C PHE A 118 1.44 -0.09 15.87
N PHE A 119 1.81 -1.37 15.74
CA PHE A 119 2.37 -2.18 16.83
C PHE A 119 3.72 -2.81 16.47
N GLY A 120 4.38 -3.42 17.47
CA GLY A 120 5.65 -4.15 17.29
C GLY A 120 6.88 -3.25 17.19
N ARG A 121 6.74 -1.94 17.36
CA ARG A 121 7.84 -0.96 17.34
C ARG A 121 7.89 -0.09 18.60
N ASP A 122 7.18 -0.48 19.66
CA ASP A 122 7.06 0.30 20.89
C ASP A 122 8.41 0.65 21.51
N ARG A 123 9.37 -0.27 21.50
CA ARG A 123 10.74 -0.04 22.00
C ARG A 123 11.46 1.08 21.24
N LEU A 124 11.39 1.07 19.90
CA LEU A 124 12.00 2.11 19.08
C LEU A 124 11.30 3.46 19.25
N VAL A 125 9.97 3.48 19.32
CA VAL A 125 9.25 4.73 19.57
C VAL A 125 9.58 5.28 20.96
N ASN A 126 9.65 4.44 22.00
CA ASN A 126 10.05 4.85 23.35
C ASN A 126 11.46 5.45 23.35
N ARG A 127 12.42 4.77 22.70
CA ARG A 127 13.81 5.24 22.59
C ARG A 127 13.89 6.57 21.83
N LEU A 128 13.14 6.72 20.74
CA LEU A 128 13.06 7.96 19.98
C LEU A 128 12.51 9.11 20.83
N SER A 129 11.39 8.88 21.52
CA SER A 129 10.79 9.86 22.42
C SER A 129 11.74 10.27 23.56
N ALA A 130 12.48 9.32 24.13
CA ALA A 130 13.48 9.61 25.17
C ALA A 130 14.67 10.43 24.68
N LEU A 131 15.01 10.36 23.38
CA LEU A 131 16.09 11.18 22.81
C LEU A 131 15.70 12.66 22.67
N LEU A 132 14.41 12.98 22.49
CA LEU A 132 13.99 14.36 22.20
C LEU A 132 14.28 15.34 23.34
N PRO A 133 14.09 15.03 24.64
CA PRO A 133 14.53 15.94 25.70
C PRO A 133 16.05 16.19 25.70
N MET A 134 16.85 15.19 25.33
CA MET A 134 18.32 15.23 25.44
C MET A 134 19.01 15.86 24.21
N ARG A 135 18.43 15.70 23.02
CA ARG A 135 19.05 16.04 21.74
C ARG A 135 18.13 16.95 20.94
N ARG A 136 18.66 18.05 20.41
CA ARG A 136 17.88 18.95 19.53
C ARG A 136 17.68 18.38 18.14
N VAL A 137 18.62 17.56 17.68
CA VAL A 137 18.57 16.86 16.40
C VAL A 137 18.64 15.36 16.65
N VAL A 138 17.73 14.60 16.03
CA VAL A 138 17.78 13.14 16.03
C VAL A 138 17.72 12.63 14.60
N VAL A 139 18.73 11.88 14.18
CA VAL A 139 18.76 11.18 12.90
C VAL A 139 18.29 9.74 13.11
N VAL A 140 17.21 9.40 12.42
CA VAL A 140 16.60 8.07 12.39
C VAL A 140 16.99 7.41 11.07
N SER A 141 17.91 6.45 11.12
CA SER A 141 18.46 5.78 9.95
C SER A 141 17.91 4.35 9.79
N GLY A 142 17.98 3.80 8.59
CA GLY A 142 17.58 2.42 8.32
C GLY A 142 17.32 2.16 6.83
N HIS A 143 17.34 0.89 6.44
CA HIS A 143 17.15 0.48 5.05
C HIS A 143 15.74 0.83 4.52
N SER A 144 15.59 0.83 3.20
CA SER A 144 14.28 1.05 2.56
C SER A 144 13.34 -0.13 2.87
N GLY A 145 12.13 0.17 3.36
CA GLY A 145 11.14 -0.85 3.73
C GLY A 145 11.23 -1.40 5.15
N THR A 146 12.10 -0.89 6.03
CA THR A 146 12.16 -1.30 7.46
C THR A 146 11.08 -0.65 8.34
N GLY A 147 10.26 0.25 7.77
CA GLY A 147 9.15 0.89 8.48
C GLY A 147 9.49 2.25 9.14
N LYS A 148 10.61 2.90 8.76
CA LYS A 148 11.00 4.24 9.26
C LYS A 148 9.88 5.28 9.18
N SER A 149 9.27 5.43 8.00
CA SER A 149 8.19 6.40 7.79
C SER A 149 6.99 6.10 8.69
N SER A 150 6.66 4.83 8.90
CA SER A 150 5.58 4.45 9.85
C SER A 150 5.98 4.72 11.31
N LEU A 151 7.24 4.48 11.69
CA LEU A 151 7.77 4.81 13.02
C LEU A 151 7.66 6.31 13.31
N LEU A 152 8.05 7.16 12.36
CA LEU A 152 7.96 8.61 12.51
C LEU A 152 6.50 9.09 12.52
N ARG A 153 5.69 8.61 11.57
CA ARG A 153 4.35 9.12 11.34
C ARG A 153 3.30 8.56 12.30
N ALA A 154 3.24 7.24 12.47
CA ALA A 154 2.25 6.59 13.32
C ALA A 154 2.78 6.24 14.73
N GLY A 155 4.09 6.19 14.90
CA GLY A 155 4.72 6.01 16.22
C GLY A 155 4.95 7.33 16.95
N LEU A 156 5.82 8.18 16.41
CA LEU A 156 6.29 9.38 17.11
C LEU A 156 5.23 10.49 17.18
N ILE A 157 4.66 10.91 16.05
CA ILE A 157 3.75 12.06 15.99
C ILE A 157 2.54 11.92 16.94
N PRO A 158 1.84 10.78 17.00
CA PRO A 158 0.70 10.62 17.91
C PRO A 158 1.09 10.77 19.38
N ARG A 159 2.30 10.34 19.77
CA ARG A 159 2.79 10.52 21.15
C ARG A 159 3.11 11.98 21.48
N LEU A 160 3.64 12.73 20.51
CA LEU A 160 3.85 14.17 20.65
C LEU A 160 2.51 14.91 20.80
N ASN A 161 1.49 14.49 20.05
CA ASN A 161 0.13 15.04 20.17
C ASN A 161 -0.56 14.63 21.48
N ALA A 162 -0.37 13.40 21.97
CA ALA A 162 -0.98 12.95 23.23
C ALA A 162 -0.40 13.68 24.46
N ALA A 163 0.87 14.09 24.41
CA ALA A 163 1.50 14.93 25.42
C ALA A 163 0.95 16.38 25.42
N ALA A 164 0.02 16.72 24.53
CA ALA A 164 -0.49 18.09 24.30
C ALA A 164 -1.56 18.59 25.28
N ALA A 165 -1.78 17.92 26.42
CA ALA A 165 -2.47 18.60 27.53
C ALA A 165 -1.67 19.84 28.02
N ARG A 166 -0.33 19.82 27.84
CA ARG A 166 0.60 20.98 27.81
C ARG A 166 1.80 20.61 26.91
N PRO A 167 1.71 20.73 25.56
CA PRO A 167 2.73 20.15 24.68
C PRO A 167 4.05 20.90 24.86
N ALA A 168 5.09 20.16 25.26
CA ALA A 168 6.44 20.68 25.20
C ALA A 168 6.86 20.94 23.75
N TRP A 169 6.32 20.19 22.75
CA TRP A 169 6.62 20.35 21.32
C TRP A 169 5.47 19.96 20.37
N LEU A 170 5.03 20.86 19.49
CA LEU A 170 4.03 20.62 18.43
C LEU A 170 4.68 19.97 17.19
N PRO A 171 4.20 18.81 16.69
CA PRO A 171 4.83 18.15 15.54
C PRO A 171 4.47 18.81 14.20
N VAL A 172 5.50 19.01 13.36
CA VAL A 172 5.38 19.47 11.97
C VAL A 172 6.02 18.42 11.06
N LEU A 173 5.21 17.68 10.31
CA LEU A 173 5.68 16.65 9.37
C LEU A 173 5.90 17.25 7.98
N LEU A 174 7.04 16.93 7.37
CA LEU A 174 7.28 17.15 5.93
C LEU A 174 8.09 16.01 5.32
N THR A 175 7.99 15.89 3.99
CA THR A 175 8.87 15.08 3.15
C THR A 175 9.43 16.01 2.08
N PRO A 176 10.76 16.08 1.86
CA PRO A 176 11.33 17.04 0.90
C PRO A 176 10.75 16.87 -0.51
N GLY A 177 10.15 17.95 -1.01
CA GLY A 177 9.66 18.05 -2.39
C GLY A 177 10.65 18.78 -3.29
N ARG A 178 10.14 19.43 -4.35
CA ARG A 178 10.96 20.30 -5.23
C ARG A 178 11.34 21.64 -4.58
N GLN A 179 10.51 22.12 -3.66
CA GLN A 179 10.68 23.40 -2.93
C GLN A 179 10.58 23.18 -1.40
N PRO A 180 11.50 22.40 -0.80
CA PRO A 180 11.46 22.05 0.61
C PRO A 180 11.55 23.26 1.58
N ALA A 181 12.23 24.35 1.21
CA ALA A 181 12.36 25.53 2.06
C ALA A 181 11.01 26.25 2.20
N ALA A 182 10.35 26.53 1.07
CA ALA A 182 9.03 27.15 1.04
C ALA A 182 7.98 26.30 1.78
N GLU A 183 8.00 24.98 1.58
CA GLU A 183 7.07 24.07 2.25
C GLU A 183 7.30 24.00 3.76
N LEU A 184 8.56 24.01 4.22
CA LEU A 184 8.88 24.10 5.65
C LEU A 184 8.35 25.40 6.26
N ALA A 185 8.63 26.54 5.62
CA ALA A 185 8.18 27.85 6.09
C ALA A 185 6.65 27.92 6.19
N ARG A 186 5.94 27.40 5.18
CA ARG A 186 4.48 27.32 5.16
C ARG A 186 3.94 26.46 6.30
N ARG A 187 4.45 25.23 6.46
CA ARG A 187 3.98 24.31 7.52
C ARG A 187 4.28 24.81 8.93
N VAL A 188 5.44 25.43 9.15
CA VAL A 188 5.79 26.06 10.42
C VAL A 188 4.86 27.23 10.72
N ARG A 189 4.59 28.09 9.74
CA ARG A 189 3.63 29.19 9.87
C ARG A 189 2.24 28.68 10.24
N ASP A 190 1.72 27.69 9.50
CA ASP A 190 0.41 27.08 9.75
C ASP A 190 0.31 26.45 11.16
N ALA A 191 1.40 25.88 11.66
CA ALA A 191 1.46 25.31 13.00
C ALA A 191 1.43 26.40 14.08
N ILE A 192 2.19 27.48 13.89
CA ILE A 192 2.24 28.60 14.83
C ILE A 192 0.90 29.35 14.86
N THR A 193 0.30 29.66 13.71
CA THR A 193 -0.95 30.44 13.63
C THR A 193 -2.14 29.73 14.28
N ARG A 194 -2.15 28.39 14.28
CA ARG A 194 -3.21 27.59 14.91
C ARG A 194 -3.06 27.47 16.42
N THR A 195 -2.02 28.06 17.03
CA THR A 195 -1.71 27.88 18.43
C THR A 195 -1.71 29.21 19.19
N PRO A 196 -2.48 29.35 20.30
CA PRO A 196 -2.66 30.61 21.00
C PRO A 196 -1.46 31.06 21.88
N HIS A 197 -0.39 30.26 21.99
CA HIS A 197 0.77 30.53 22.84
C HIS A 197 2.09 30.20 22.12
N GLU A 198 3.23 30.73 22.62
CA GLU A 198 4.57 30.30 22.20
C GLU A 198 4.74 28.79 22.42
N VAL A 199 4.61 28.01 21.35
CA VAL A 199 4.86 26.58 21.35
C VAL A 199 6.20 26.26 20.73
N ALA A 200 6.93 25.36 21.37
CA ALA A 200 8.06 24.76 20.72
C ALA A 200 7.60 23.79 19.62
N LEU A 201 8.43 23.55 18.62
CA LEU A 201 8.10 22.71 17.47
C LEU A 201 8.98 21.45 17.47
N THR A 202 8.42 20.32 17.04
CA THR A 202 9.21 19.17 16.57
C THR A 202 9.02 19.04 15.07
N VAL A 203 10.01 19.47 14.29
CA VAL A 203 10.01 19.31 12.85
C VAL A 203 10.46 17.88 12.52
N VAL A 204 9.55 17.08 12.00
CA VAL A 204 9.78 15.71 11.56
C VAL A 204 9.94 15.71 10.04
N ILE A 205 11.14 15.43 9.55
CA ILE A 205 11.43 15.30 8.12
C ILE A 205 11.55 13.81 7.80
N ASP A 206 10.63 13.29 6.99
CA ASP A 206 10.65 11.91 6.52
C ASP A 206 11.20 11.84 5.09
N GLN A 207 12.03 10.83 4.80
CA GLN A 207 12.77 10.68 3.54
C GLN A 207 13.69 11.86 3.21
N PHE A 208 14.56 12.25 4.15
CA PHE A 208 15.47 13.39 3.99
C PHE A 208 16.43 13.25 2.81
N GLU A 209 16.79 12.02 2.43
CA GLU A 209 17.63 11.76 1.27
C GLU A 209 17.05 12.33 -0.03
N GLU A 210 15.74 12.56 -0.09
CA GLU A 210 15.06 13.15 -1.25
C GLU A 210 15.57 14.56 -1.58
N LEU A 211 16.12 15.25 -0.57
CA LEU A 211 16.83 16.53 -0.77
C LEU A 211 17.98 16.39 -1.78
N PHE A 212 18.66 15.24 -1.81
CA PHE A 212 19.82 15.01 -2.67
C PHE A 212 19.51 14.12 -3.87
N THR A 213 18.48 13.27 -3.78
CA THR A 213 18.18 12.28 -4.83
C THR A 213 17.12 12.73 -5.82
N ARG A 214 16.35 13.78 -5.54
CA ARG A 214 15.28 14.30 -6.44
C ARG A 214 15.69 15.49 -7.30
N GLY A 215 16.98 15.87 -7.29
CA GLY A 215 17.48 16.98 -8.10
C GLY A 215 17.00 18.35 -7.62
N VAL A 216 16.82 18.54 -6.31
CA VAL A 216 16.57 19.86 -5.71
C VAL A 216 17.78 20.76 -6.00
N GLY A 217 17.57 21.99 -6.46
CA GLY A 217 18.66 22.93 -6.78
C GLY A 217 19.49 23.29 -5.55
N GLU A 218 20.78 23.54 -5.73
CA GLU A 218 21.71 23.78 -4.61
C GLU A 218 21.30 24.96 -3.72
N ALA A 219 20.80 26.04 -4.31
CA ALA A 219 20.31 27.20 -3.57
C ALA A 219 19.12 26.84 -2.65
N GLU A 220 18.15 26.09 -3.16
CA GLU A 220 17.00 25.61 -2.40
C GLU A 220 17.41 24.64 -1.29
N GLN A 221 18.38 23.75 -1.55
CA GLN A 221 18.96 22.88 -0.52
C GLN A 221 19.63 23.70 0.59
N ALA A 222 20.42 24.71 0.22
CA ALA A 222 21.12 25.58 1.16
C ALA A 222 20.14 26.38 2.04
N GLU A 223 19.09 26.93 1.44
CA GLU A 223 18.04 27.65 2.16
C GLU A 223 17.30 26.74 3.15
N PHE A 224 16.89 25.55 2.71
CA PHE A 224 16.23 24.57 3.58
C PHE A 224 17.12 24.16 4.76
N LEU A 225 18.40 23.87 4.52
CA LEU A 225 19.37 23.53 5.57
C LEU A 225 19.62 24.71 6.52
N ALA A 226 19.68 25.94 6.01
CA ALA A 226 19.83 27.15 6.83
C ALA A 226 18.63 27.32 7.77
N ALA A 227 17.41 27.11 7.28
CA ALA A 227 16.19 27.16 8.09
C ALA A 227 16.21 26.12 9.22
N LEU A 228 16.59 24.87 8.92
CA LEU A 228 16.70 23.82 9.95
C LEU A 228 17.77 24.13 10.99
N ARG A 229 18.94 24.62 10.56
CA ARG A 229 20.00 25.05 11.48
C ARG A 229 19.55 26.22 12.35
N GLY A 230 18.77 27.15 11.80
CA GLY A 230 18.13 28.24 12.54
C GLY A 230 17.24 27.72 13.67
N LEU A 231 16.35 26.76 13.37
CA LEU A 231 15.48 26.12 14.38
C LEU A 231 16.29 25.44 15.50
N VAL A 232 17.36 24.75 15.13
CA VAL A 232 18.22 24.02 16.07
C VAL A 232 19.03 24.96 16.96
N ARG A 233 19.49 26.10 16.42
CA ARG A 233 20.31 27.11 17.12
C ARG A 233 19.49 28.14 17.87
N ALA A 234 18.17 28.17 17.71
CA ALA A 234 17.29 29.14 18.35
C ALA A 234 17.53 29.25 19.87
N PRO A 235 17.47 30.47 20.44
CA PRO A 235 17.59 30.70 21.88
C PRO A 235 16.58 29.88 22.68
N HIS A 236 16.95 29.51 23.91
CA HIS A 236 16.17 28.64 24.81
C HIS A 236 15.93 27.20 24.31
N GLY A 237 16.45 26.84 23.13
CA GLY A 237 16.53 25.45 22.69
C GLY A 237 15.21 24.72 22.70
N ARG A 238 14.14 25.42 22.32
CA ARG A 238 12.80 24.90 22.40
C ARG A 238 12.53 23.94 21.25
N HIS A 239 12.99 24.20 20.02
CA HIS A 239 12.63 23.34 18.88
C HIS A 239 13.45 22.05 18.78
N ARG A 240 12.87 21.03 18.13
CA ARG A 240 13.48 19.73 17.82
C ARG A 240 13.39 19.46 16.32
N VAL A 241 14.40 18.79 15.79
CA VAL A 241 14.43 18.29 14.41
C VAL A 241 14.66 16.79 14.44
N VAL A 242 13.72 16.03 13.88
CA VAL A 242 13.83 14.57 13.74
C VAL A 242 13.86 14.25 12.26
N VAL A 243 14.87 13.52 11.82
CA VAL A 243 15.13 13.27 10.40
C VAL A 243 15.16 11.78 10.13
N GLY A 244 14.19 11.28 9.36
CA GLY A 244 14.20 9.95 8.79
C GLY A 244 15.03 9.92 7.51
N VAL A 245 16.03 9.06 7.46
CA VAL A 245 16.93 8.96 6.30
C VAL A 245 17.35 7.51 6.03
N ARG A 246 17.70 7.18 4.79
CA ARG A 246 18.37 5.90 4.50
C ARG A 246 19.77 5.83 5.14
N THR A 247 20.19 4.63 5.52
CA THR A 247 21.43 4.37 6.28
C THR A 247 22.67 4.98 5.63
N GLU A 248 22.80 4.90 4.32
CA GLU A 248 23.95 5.41 3.56
C GLU A 248 24.07 6.95 3.58
N TYR A 249 22.99 7.68 3.90
CA TYR A 249 23.01 9.13 4.03
C TYR A 249 23.01 9.59 5.49
N ALA A 250 23.09 8.68 6.46
CA ALA A 250 22.97 9.00 7.89
C ALA A 250 24.11 9.91 8.39
N GLU A 251 25.37 9.57 8.07
CA GLU A 251 26.54 10.39 8.45
C GLU A 251 26.47 11.78 7.83
N ARG A 252 26.29 11.84 6.49
CA ARG A 252 26.12 13.10 5.76
C ARG A 252 25.01 13.97 6.37
N THR A 253 23.89 13.38 6.76
CA THR A 253 22.76 14.11 7.36
C THR A 253 23.12 14.64 8.76
N ALA A 254 23.83 13.86 9.56
CA ALA A 254 24.30 14.29 10.88
C ALA A 254 25.28 15.46 10.77
N ASP A 255 26.20 15.41 9.81
CA ASP A 255 27.17 16.50 9.56
C ASP A 255 26.48 17.77 9.07
N LEU A 256 25.52 17.64 8.14
CA LEU A 256 24.74 18.78 7.65
C LEU A 256 23.95 19.48 8.75
N LEU A 257 23.49 18.74 9.76
CA LEU A 257 22.72 19.26 10.90
C LEU A 257 23.56 19.43 12.17
N ALA A 258 24.89 19.37 12.05
CA ALA A 258 25.81 19.60 13.16
C ALA A 258 25.72 21.05 13.67
N GLY A 259 26.15 21.25 14.93
CA GLY A 259 26.07 22.54 15.63
C GLY A 259 24.84 22.70 16.52
N ALA A 260 24.07 21.62 16.73
CA ALA A 260 23.10 21.53 17.81
C ALA A 260 23.79 21.50 19.17
N ALA A 261 23.27 22.25 20.16
CA ALA A 261 23.64 22.03 21.55
C ALA A 261 23.34 20.57 21.93
N ASN A 262 24.28 19.91 22.60
CA ASN A 262 24.24 18.49 22.96
C ASN A 262 24.37 17.50 21.78
N GLY A 263 24.86 17.92 20.62
CA GLY A 263 25.16 17.03 19.48
C GLY A 263 23.96 16.34 18.85
N VAL A 264 24.22 15.44 17.90
CA VAL A 264 23.20 14.72 17.12
C VAL A 264 22.88 13.37 17.78
N GLY A 265 21.62 13.16 18.13
CA GLY A 265 21.09 11.86 18.54
C GLY A 265 20.95 10.94 17.34
N ARG A 266 21.19 9.64 17.51
CA ARG A 266 21.13 8.65 16.44
C ARG A 266 20.27 7.46 16.86
N LEU A 267 19.39 7.02 15.96
CA LEU A 267 18.55 5.85 16.14
C LEU A 267 18.50 5.04 14.85
N ALA A 268 18.97 3.79 14.90
CA ALA A 268 18.84 2.86 13.79
C ALA A 268 17.49 2.13 13.85
N VAL A 269 16.88 1.92 12.70
CA VAL A 269 15.66 1.15 12.49
C VAL A 269 16.00 -0.08 11.66
N ASP A 270 16.25 -1.16 12.39
CA ASP A 270 16.56 -2.47 11.82
C ASP A 270 15.30 -3.21 11.38
N GLU A 271 15.48 -4.36 10.72
CA GLU A 271 14.37 -5.25 10.40
C GLU A 271 13.60 -5.67 11.66
N MET A 272 12.31 -5.96 11.49
CA MET A 272 11.51 -6.46 12.61
C MET A 272 11.98 -7.85 12.98
N THR A 273 12.19 -8.08 14.28
CA THR A 273 12.38 -9.43 14.79
C THR A 273 11.09 -10.25 14.61
N GLY A 274 11.19 -11.58 14.61
CA GLY A 274 10.02 -12.46 14.53
C GLY A 274 8.92 -12.13 15.56
N PRO A 275 9.26 -11.89 16.84
CA PRO A 275 8.29 -11.44 17.85
C PRO A 275 7.64 -10.09 17.54
N GLU A 276 8.43 -9.07 17.16
CA GLU A 276 7.91 -7.75 16.79
C GLU A 276 6.97 -7.83 15.57
N LEU A 277 7.33 -8.64 14.56
CA LEU A 277 6.50 -8.84 13.37
C LEU A 277 5.19 -9.58 13.71
N ARG A 278 5.25 -10.64 14.52
CA ARG A 278 4.04 -11.32 15.02
C ARG A 278 3.14 -10.33 15.77
N GLU A 279 3.74 -9.50 16.61
CA GLU A 279 3.02 -8.50 17.39
C GLU A 279 2.31 -7.47 16.49
N SER A 280 3.02 -6.94 15.48
CA SER A 280 2.45 -5.96 14.56
C SER A 280 1.29 -6.50 13.74
N ILE A 281 1.31 -7.79 13.42
CA ILE A 281 0.22 -8.46 12.70
C ILE A 281 -0.97 -8.71 13.64
N VAL A 282 -0.74 -9.42 14.74
CA VAL A 282 -1.82 -9.92 15.60
C VAL A 282 -2.50 -8.79 16.37
N ARG A 283 -1.74 -7.83 16.92
CA ARG A 283 -2.33 -6.73 17.68
C ARG A 283 -3.11 -5.77 16.80
N ALA A 284 -2.62 -5.47 15.59
CA ALA A 284 -3.33 -4.61 14.66
C ALA A 284 -4.68 -5.21 14.24
N ALA A 285 -4.69 -6.52 13.92
CA ALA A 285 -5.93 -7.24 13.67
C ALA A 285 -6.87 -7.20 14.87
N ARG A 286 -6.38 -7.52 16.08
CA ARG A 286 -7.19 -7.53 17.29
C ARG A 286 -7.80 -6.17 17.60
N GLN A 287 -7.04 -5.09 17.42
CA GLN A 287 -7.53 -3.72 17.59
C GLN A 287 -8.68 -3.40 16.63
N ALA A 288 -8.62 -3.93 15.41
CA ALA A 288 -9.70 -3.83 14.43
C ALA A 288 -10.83 -4.86 14.64
N GLY A 289 -10.86 -5.61 15.74
CA GLY A 289 -11.89 -6.63 16.00
C GLY A 289 -11.72 -7.91 15.18
N LEU A 290 -10.52 -8.18 14.66
CA LEU A 290 -10.20 -9.32 13.81
C LEU A 290 -9.28 -10.33 14.54
N ALA A 291 -9.34 -11.58 14.10
CA ALA A 291 -8.38 -12.61 14.47
C ALA A 291 -7.50 -12.98 13.26
N VAL A 292 -6.30 -13.48 13.53
CA VAL A 292 -5.37 -13.98 12.49
C VAL A 292 -5.03 -15.43 12.81
N GLU A 293 -5.11 -16.30 11.81
CA GLU A 293 -4.71 -17.69 11.99
C GLU A 293 -3.25 -17.80 12.42
N ARG A 294 -2.97 -18.68 13.40
CA ARG A 294 -1.61 -18.87 13.92
C ARG A 294 -0.65 -19.38 12.83
N SER A 295 -1.15 -20.24 11.94
CA SER A 295 -0.44 -20.79 10.79
C SER A 295 -0.01 -19.70 9.80
N LEU A 296 -0.89 -18.71 9.54
CA LEU A 296 -0.57 -17.55 8.72
C LEU A 296 0.57 -16.72 9.34
N VAL A 297 0.50 -16.43 10.63
CA VAL A 297 1.55 -15.67 11.32
C VAL A 297 2.89 -16.42 11.27
N ALA A 298 2.87 -17.74 11.50
CA ALA A 298 4.06 -18.57 11.39
C ALA A 298 4.64 -18.58 9.96
N ARG A 299 3.77 -18.68 8.94
CA ARG A 299 4.16 -18.65 7.52
C ARG A 299 4.83 -17.33 7.14
N ILE A 300 4.28 -16.20 7.58
CA ILE A 300 4.86 -14.87 7.34
C ILE A 300 6.20 -14.71 8.08
N ALA A 301 6.26 -15.08 9.36
CA ALA A 301 7.48 -14.95 10.15
C ALA A 301 8.65 -15.78 9.58
N ALA A 302 8.36 -16.96 9.00
CA ALA A 302 9.36 -17.78 8.35
C ALA A 302 9.83 -17.23 6.99
N ALA A 303 8.96 -16.51 6.26
CA ALA A 303 9.27 -15.98 4.93
C ALA A 303 9.83 -14.54 4.94
N ALA A 304 9.67 -13.80 6.04
CA ALA A 304 10.11 -12.41 6.13
C ALA A 304 11.63 -12.21 6.04
N PRO A 305 12.48 -13.01 6.74
CA PRO A 305 13.93 -12.83 6.70
C PRO A 305 14.48 -12.96 5.28
N GLY A 306 15.38 -12.05 4.88
CA GLY A 306 16.01 -12.06 3.56
C GLY A 306 15.10 -11.64 2.40
N THR A 307 13.82 -11.33 2.65
CA THR A 307 12.95 -10.78 1.61
C THR A 307 13.24 -9.28 1.42
N PRO A 308 13.64 -8.83 0.23
CA PRO A 308 13.82 -7.41 -0.04
C PRO A 308 12.52 -6.64 0.15
N HIS A 309 12.56 -5.56 0.93
CA HIS A 309 11.38 -4.74 1.25
C HIS A 309 10.23 -5.57 1.83
N ALA A 310 10.55 -6.49 2.76
CA ALA A 310 9.61 -7.42 3.35
C ALA A 310 8.35 -6.74 3.90
N LEU A 311 8.48 -5.69 4.72
CA LEU A 311 7.32 -5.13 5.44
C LEU A 311 6.24 -4.54 4.51
N PRO A 312 6.55 -3.70 3.50
CA PRO A 312 5.53 -3.28 2.53
C PRO A 312 4.83 -4.46 1.84
N ARG A 313 5.58 -5.49 1.44
CA ARG A 313 5.00 -6.67 0.78
C ARG A 313 4.14 -7.51 1.71
N ILE A 314 4.57 -7.69 2.96
CA ILE A 314 3.80 -8.36 4.02
C ILE A 314 2.50 -7.59 4.30
N SER A 315 2.58 -6.27 4.47
CA SER A 315 1.43 -5.39 4.68
C SER A 315 0.42 -5.49 3.53
N HIS A 316 0.90 -5.53 2.28
CA HIS A 316 0.06 -5.73 1.10
C HIS A 316 -0.58 -7.12 1.05
N ALA A 317 0.20 -8.18 1.28
CA ALA A 317 -0.33 -9.54 1.32
C ALA A 317 -1.39 -9.72 2.44
N LEU A 318 -1.19 -9.07 3.59
CA LEU A 318 -2.16 -9.07 4.69
C LEU A 318 -3.41 -8.24 4.38
N LEU A 319 -3.30 -7.12 3.68
CA LEU A 319 -4.45 -6.37 3.18
C LEU A 319 -5.28 -7.22 2.21
N GLU A 320 -4.63 -7.94 1.31
CA GLU A 320 -5.31 -8.85 0.37
C GLU A 320 -5.92 -10.08 1.07
N ALA A 321 -5.26 -10.62 2.10
CA ALA A 321 -5.79 -11.68 2.93
C ALA A 321 -7.00 -11.20 3.75
N TRP A 322 -6.98 -9.95 4.24
CA TRP A 322 -8.12 -9.33 4.93
C TRP A 322 -9.32 -9.13 4.00
N ARG A 323 -9.10 -8.81 2.72
CA ARG A 323 -10.16 -8.75 1.70
C ARG A 323 -10.79 -10.13 1.44
N ARG A 324 -10.02 -11.20 1.63
CA ARG A 324 -10.43 -12.61 1.42
C ARG A 324 -10.69 -13.35 2.73
N ARG A 325 -10.87 -12.62 3.83
CA ARG A 325 -11.05 -13.19 5.16
C ARG A 325 -12.37 -13.97 5.26
N ARG A 326 -12.46 -14.89 6.23
CA ARG A 326 -13.72 -15.56 6.57
C ARG A 326 -14.29 -14.93 7.83
N GLY A 327 -15.34 -14.13 7.68
CA GLY A 327 -15.93 -13.36 8.78
C GLY A 327 -14.90 -12.42 9.43
N VAL A 328 -14.56 -12.66 10.69
CA VAL A 328 -13.57 -11.88 11.45
C VAL A 328 -12.16 -12.46 11.41
N ILE A 329 -11.94 -13.60 10.72
CA ILE A 329 -10.67 -14.33 10.73
C ILE A 329 -9.92 -14.12 9.42
N ILE A 330 -8.72 -13.54 9.49
CA ILE A 330 -7.76 -13.48 8.39
C ILE A 330 -7.06 -14.84 8.30
N THR A 331 -7.27 -15.53 7.18
CA THR A 331 -6.90 -16.94 7.03
C THR A 331 -5.62 -17.13 6.21
N LEU A 332 -4.89 -18.21 6.46
CA LEU A 332 -3.78 -18.63 5.63
C LEU A 332 -4.25 -18.89 4.19
N ALA A 333 -5.40 -19.53 4.02
CA ALA A 333 -5.97 -19.80 2.70
C ALA A 333 -6.23 -18.51 1.89
N GLY A 334 -6.75 -17.45 2.54
CA GLY A 334 -6.96 -16.15 1.91
C GLY A 334 -5.64 -15.47 1.52
N TYR A 335 -4.62 -15.61 2.36
CA TYR A 335 -3.26 -15.12 2.08
C TYR A 335 -2.60 -15.87 0.91
N GLU A 336 -2.73 -17.19 0.84
CA GLU A 336 -2.18 -18.00 -0.26
C GLU A 336 -2.93 -17.75 -1.57
N ALA A 337 -4.25 -17.61 -1.53
CA ALA A 337 -5.07 -17.23 -2.69
C ALA A 337 -4.75 -15.82 -3.21
N ALA A 338 -4.21 -14.96 -2.35
CA ALA A 338 -3.66 -13.67 -2.71
C ALA A 338 -2.21 -13.73 -3.21
N GLY A 339 -1.58 -14.90 -3.33
CA GLY A 339 -0.21 -15.04 -3.81
C GLY A 339 0.89 -14.81 -2.76
N GLY A 340 0.52 -14.65 -1.49
CA GLY A 340 1.46 -14.46 -0.38
C GLY A 340 2.39 -13.24 -0.54
N ILE A 341 3.50 -13.20 0.21
CA ILE A 341 4.46 -12.06 0.19
C ILE A 341 5.06 -11.83 -1.21
N SER A 342 5.30 -12.92 -1.95
CA SER A 342 5.97 -12.85 -3.24
C SER A 342 5.03 -12.33 -4.33
N GLY A 343 3.81 -12.87 -4.43
CA GLY A 343 2.90 -12.65 -5.56
C GLY A 343 1.80 -11.61 -5.33
N ALA A 344 1.48 -11.23 -4.08
CA ALA A 344 0.30 -10.40 -3.82
C ALA A 344 0.32 -9.05 -4.54
N VAL A 345 1.46 -8.37 -4.53
CA VAL A 345 1.59 -7.06 -5.20
C VAL A 345 1.37 -7.20 -6.71
N GLU A 346 1.99 -8.20 -7.33
CA GLU A 346 1.86 -8.49 -8.76
C GLU A 346 0.42 -8.83 -9.13
N GLN A 347 -0.18 -9.78 -8.40
CA GLN A 347 -1.53 -10.26 -8.67
C GLN A 347 -2.56 -9.13 -8.53
N THR A 348 -2.43 -8.27 -7.51
CA THR A 348 -3.27 -7.08 -7.38
C THR A 348 -3.06 -6.11 -8.55
N ALA A 349 -1.81 -5.81 -8.90
CA ALA A 349 -1.50 -4.86 -9.97
C ALA A 349 -1.98 -5.34 -11.35
N GLU A 350 -1.75 -6.61 -11.69
CA GLU A 350 -2.26 -7.22 -12.92
C GLU A 350 -3.78 -7.26 -12.91
N SER A 351 -4.42 -7.67 -11.81
CA SER A 351 -5.89 -7.69 -11.73
C SER A 351 -6.50 -6.31 -11.94
N VAL A 352 -5.90 -5.24 -11.40
CA VAL A 352 -6.36 -3.87 -11.65
C VAL A 352 -6.18 -3.54 -13.13
N HIS A 353 -4.99 -3.74 -13.68
CA HIS A 353 -4.69 -3.43 -15.09
C HIS A 353 -5.59 -4.19 -16.08
N THR A 354 -5.81 -5.50 -15.87
CA THR A 354 -6.69 -6.30 -16.74
C THR A 354 -8.14 -5.84 -16.68
N GLY A 355 -8.59 -5.32 -15.53
CA GLY A 355 -9.93 -4.76 -15.37
C GLY A 355 -10.13 -3.35 -15.93
N LEU A 356 -9.06 -2.67 -16.37
CA LEU A 356 -9.13 -1.35 -17.00
C LEU A 356 -9.43 -1.46 -18.51
N GLY A 357 -10.14 -0.48 -19.05
CA GLY A 357 -10.34 -0.30 -20.50
C GLY A 357 -9.11 0.26 -21.21
N GLY A 358 -9.14 0.31 -22.55
CA GLY A 358 -8.02 0.78 -23.38
C GLY A 358 -7.47 2.17 -22.98
N PRO A 359 -8.32 3.22 -22.93
CA PRO A 359 -7.89 4.57 -22.53
C PRO A 359 -7.30 4.62 -21.10
N GLU A 360 -7.89 3.88 -20.17
CA GLU A 360 -7.44 3.82 -18.78
C GLU A 360 -6.09 3.12 -18.63
N ARG A 361 -5.85 2.03 -19.38
CA ARG A 361 -4.55 1.34 -19.40
C ARG A 361 -3.45 2.25 -19.95
N GLN A 362 -3.75 3.03 -20.99
CA GLN A 362 -2.79 3.98 -21.54
C GLN A 362 -2.49 5.11 -20.54
N ALA A 363 -3.51 5.66 -19.89
CA ALA A 363 -3.35 6.65 -18.83
C ALA A 363 -2.55 6.10 -17.63
N LEU A 364 -2.80 4.85 -17.23
CA LEU A 364 -2.05 4.18 -16.18
C LEU A 364 -0.57 4.05 -16.54
N ARG A 365 -0.26 3.55 -17.75
CA ARG A 365 1.12 3.43 -18.23
C ARG A 365 1.84 4.77 -18.18
N TRP A 366 1.22 5.80 -18.75
CA TRP A 366 1.80 7.15 -18.79
C TRP A 366 2.05 7.67 -17.37
N THR A 367 1.07 7.54 -16.48
CA THR A 367 1.19 7.98 -15.08
C THR A 367 2.36 7.28 -14.39
N MET A 368 2.49 5.96 -14.54
CA MET A 368 3.57 5.20 -13.92
C MET A 368 4.97 5.60 -14.42
N GLN A 369 5.10 5.97 -15.71
CA GLN A 369 6.35 6.47 -16.29
C GLN A 369 6.72 7.87 -15.76
N GLN A 370 5.75 8.65 -15.27
CA GLN A 370 6.02 9.92 -14.57
C GLN A 370 6.45 9.71 -13.11
N LEU A 371 6.11 8.56 -12.51
CA LEU A 371 6.33 8.28 -11.08
C LEU A 371 7.61 7.50 -10.80
N ALA A 372 8.16 6.81 -11.79
CA ALA A 372 9.37 6.02 -11.63
C ALA A 372 10.21 6.03 -12.90
N ARG A 373 11.52 5.82 -12.72
CA ARG A 373 12.48 5.59 -13.80
C ARG A 373 13.31 4.35 -13.51
N MET A 374 13.83 3.76 -14.58
CA MET A 374 14.78 2.67 -14.54
C MET A 374 16.01 3.09 -15.36
N ASP A 375 17.21 2.97 -14.79
CA ASP A 375 18.44 3.22 -15.54
C ASP A 375 18.88 1.99 -16.35
N SER A 376 19.97 2.13 -17.11
CA SER A 376 20.53 1.05 -17.94
C SER A 376 21.02 -0.15 -17.14
N THR A 377 21.28 0.01 -15.83
CA THR A 377 21.67 -1.08 -14.92
C THR A 377 20.45 -1.84 -14.36
N GLY A 378 19.24 -1.36 -14.67
CA GLY A 378 17.99 -1.89 -14.14
C GLY A 378 17.63 -1.35 -12.75
N LYS A 379 18.39 -0.39 -12.23
CA LYS A 379 18.10 0.23 -10.93
C LYS A 379 16.90 1.15 -11.06
N VAL A 380 15.93 0.96 -10.17
CA VAL A 380 14.70 1.75 -10.11
C VAL A 380 14.89 2.96 -9.21
N SER A 381 14.47 4.12 -9.69
CA SER A 381 14.36 5.36 -8.91
C SER A 381 12.93 5.88 -8.96
N LEU A 382 12.32 6.12 -7.80
CA LEU A 382 11.03 6.78 -7.73
C LEU A 382 11.22 8.29 -7.86
N LEU A 383 10.38 8.93 -8.67
CA LEU A 383 10.46 10.37 -8.96
C LEU A 383 9.63 11.23 -7.99
N GLY A 384 8.85 10.58 -7.11
CA GLY A 384 8.00 11.22 -6.12
C GLY A 384 6.58 11.40 -6.60
N HIS A 385 6.13 12.66 -6.63
CA HIS A 385 4.76 13.02 -6.96
C HIS A 385 4.63 13.41 -8.44
N ALA A 386 3.63 12.87 -9.13
CA ALA A 386 3.15 13.37 -10.42
C ALA A 386 1.81 14.10 -10.23
N PRO A 387 1.42 15.03 -11.12
CA PRO A 387 0.09 15.62 -11.11
C PRO A 387 -0.99 14.54 -11.18
N ALA A 388 -2.04 14.67 -10.38
CA ALA A 388 -3.23 13.85 -10.55
C ALA A 388 -3.83 14.18 -11.93
N GLY A 389 -3.75 13.22 -12.87
CA GLY A 389 -4.27 13.42 -14.21
C GLY A 389 -5.75 13.79 -14.17
N THR A 390 -6.15 14.79 -14.97
CA THR A 390 -7.51 15.35 -14.95
C THR A 390 -8.47 14.64 -15.91
N SER A 391 -7.96 13.76 -16.78
CA SER A 391 -8.81 13.00 -17.70
C SER A 391 -9.59 11.93 -16.93
N PRO A 392 -10.86 11.63 -17.30
CA PRO A 392 -11.64 10.59 -16.66
C PRO A 392 -10.93 9.23 -16.61
N ALA A 393 -10.19 8.89 -17.68
CA ALA A 393 -9.40 7.67 -17.76
C ALA A 393 -8.24 7.64 -16.73
N ALA A 394 -7.55 8.75 -16.52
CA ALA A 394 -6.49 8.85 -15.53
C ALA A 394 -7.05 8.76 -14.10
N VAL A 395 -8.14 9.47 -13.82
CA VAL A 395 -8.82 9.45 -12.51
C VAL A 395 -9.27 8.02 -12.17
N THR A 396 -9.91 7.31 -13.11
CA THR A 396 -10.34 5.92 -12.87
C THR A 396 -9.14 4.99 -12.64
N ALA A 397 -8.11 5.07 -13.50
CA ALA A 397 -6.94 4.21 -13.39
C ALA A 397 -6.18 4.42 -12.05
N VAL A 398 -5.89 5.67 -11.71
CA VAL A 398 -5.24 6.04 -10.44
C VAL A 398 -6.12 5.67 -9.26
N GLY A 399 -7.41 5.96 -9.32
CA GLY A 399 -8.37 5.64 -8.27
C GLY A 399 -8.42 4.15 -7.96
N ARG A 400 -8.46 3.29 -8.98
CA ARG A 400 -8.44 1.83 -8.78
C ARG A 400 -7.12 1.35 -8.18
N MET A 401 -5.98 1.90 -8.60
CA MET A 401 -4.68 1.58 -8.00
C MET A 401 -4.55 2.05 -6.55
N ALA A 402 -5.13 3.21 -6.22
CA ALA A 402 -5.15 3.76 -4.86
C ALA A 402 -6.04 2.93 -3.94
N VAL A 403 -7.26 2.59 -4.37
CA VAL A 403 -8.15 1.67 -3.66
C VAL A 403 -7.49 0.31 -3.46
N ALA A 404 -6.73 -0.17 -4.44
CA ALA A 404 -5.98 -1.41 -4.34
C ALA A 404 -4.81 -1.35 -3.33
N GLY A 405 -4.43 -0.16 -2.83
CA GLY A 405 -3.31 0.03 -1.90
C GLY A 405 -1.94 0.07 -2.58
N LEU A 406 -1.91 0.25 -3.90
CA LEU A 406 -0.69 0.26 -4.72
C LEU A 406 -0.18 1.68 -5.00
N LEU A 407 -1.07 2.68 -5.00
CA LEU A 407 -0.73 4.11 -5.11
C LEU A 407 -1.28 4.90 -3.92
N THR A 408 -0.69 6.07 -3.67
CA THR A 408 -1.35 7.12 -2.87
C THR A 408 -1.71 8.27 -3.80
N ALA A 409 -2.92 8.79 -3.67
CA ALA A 409 -3.42 9.89 -4.48
C ALA A 409 -4.09 10.94 -3.60
N THR A 410 -3.76 12.20 -3.84
CA THR A 410 -4.50 13.39 -3.40
C THR A 410 -5.22 13.99 -4.62
N PRO A 411 -6.10 14.98 -4.45
CA PRO A 411 -6.70 15.68 -5.59
C PRO A 411 -5.67 16.30 -6.53
N GLU A 412 -4.48 16.64 -6.04
CA GLU A 412 -3.42 17.34 -6.77
C GLU A 412 -2.30 16.42 -7.25
N THR A 413 -2.02 15.34 -6.51
CA THR A 413 -0.81 14.54 -6.71
C THR A 413 -1.05 13.05 -6.59
N VAL A 414 -0.21 12.27 -7.28
CA VAL A 414 -0.16 10.81 -7.20
C VAL A 414 1.27 10.40 -6.89
N GLU A 415 1.46 9.38 -6.07
CA GLU A 415 2.77 8.82 -5.76
C GLU A 415 2.74 7.28 -5.71
N ILE A 416 3.87 6.66 -6.05
CA ILE A 416 4.14 5.25 -5.74
C ILE A 416 4.66 5.19 -4.30
N PRO A 417 3.93 4.59 -3.34
CA PRO A 417 4.31 4.64 -1.93
C PRO A 417 5.60 3.87 -1.63
N HIS A 418 5.89 2.85 -2.45
CA HIS A 418 7.09 2.04 -2.27
C HIS A 418 7.59 1.44 -3.59
N ALA A 419 8.90 1.36 -3.75
CA ALA A 419 9.56 0.74 -4.91
C ALA A 419 9.24 -0.76 -5.07
N ALA A 420 8.60 -1.36 -4.04
CA ALA A 420 8.16 -2.75 -4.05
C ALA A 420 7.18 -3.02 -5.21
N LEU A 421 6.35 -2.05 -5.57
CA LEU A 421 5.46 -2.14 -6.73
C LEU A 421 6.25 -2.36 -8.02
N VAL A 422 7.25 -1.53 -8.28
CA VAL A 422 8.07 -1.61 -9.49
C VAL A 422 8.86 -2.92 -9.52
N THR A 423 9.42 -3.34 -8.39
CA THR A 423 10.19 -4.59 -8.33
C THR A 423 9.32 -5.83 -8.51
N ALA A 424 8.08 -5.80 -8.00
CA ALA A 424 7.20 -6.96 -8.00
C ALA A 424 6.31 -7.05 -9.26
N TRP A 425 6.16 -5.97 -10.05
CA TRP A 425 5.25 -5.95 -11.19
C TRP A 425 6.02 -5.97 -12.53
N PRO A 426 6.15 -7.13 -13.20
CA PRO A 426 6.99 -7.27 -14.40
C PRO A 426 6.58 -6.34 -15.55
N ARG A 427 5.27 -6.13 -15.73
CA ARG A 427 4.72 -5.23 -16.76
C ARG A 427 5.18 -3.80 -16.58
N LEU A 428 5.16 -3.28 -15.36
CA LEU A 428 5.65 -1.94 -15.06
C LEU A 428 7.15 -1.83 -15.35
N ARG A 429 7.95 -2.83 -14.98
CA ARG A 429 9.37 -2.84 -15.36
C ARG A 429 9.57 -2.82 -16.88
N GLY A 430 8.72 -3.54 -17.63
CA GLY A 430 8.69 -3.47 -19.09
C GLY A 430 8.44 -2.05 -19.58
N TRP A 431 7.41 -1.38 -19.07
CA TRP A 431 7.09 0.00 -19.44
C TRP A 431 8.22 0.99 -19.16
N LEU A 432 8.91 0.84 -18.02
CA LEU A 432 10.02 1.71 -17.65
C LEU A 432 11.27 1.45 -18.50
N ARG A 433 11.51 0.19 -18.89
CA ARG A 433 12.61 -0.18 -19.79
C ARG A 433 12.39 0.39 -21.20
N ASP A 434 11.16 0.29 -21.71
CA ASP A 434 10.79 0.87 -23.00
C ASP A 434 11.00 2.39 -23.00
N ASP A 435 10.63 3.06 -21.90
CA ASP A 435 10.80 4.51 -21.75
C ASP A 435 12.28 4.93 -21.72
N ALA A 436 13.10 4.21 -20.95
CA ALA A 436 14.54 4.43 -20.88
C ALA A 436 15.24 4.24 -22.24
N THR A 437 14.74 3.34 -23.09
CA THR A 437 15.27 3.09 -24.44
C THR A 437 14.87 4.19 -25.43
N ASN A 438 13.70 4.83 -25.24
CA ASN A 438 13.17 5.84 -26.16
C ASN A 438 13.64 7.28 -25.85
N GLN A 439 13.93 7.63 -24.59
CA GLN A 439 14.45 8.95 -24.22
C GLN A 439 15.75 9.37 -24.95
N PRO A 440 16.80 8.52 -25.07
CA PRO A 440 18.01 8.89 -25.81
C PRO A 440 17.77 9.00 -27.32
N ARG A 441 16.85 8.22 -27.90
CA ARG A 441 16.47 8.32 -29.33
C ARG A 441 15.75 9.62 -29.66
N ILE A 442 14.84 10.07 -28.79
CA ILE A 442 14.15 11.36 -28.95
C ILE A 442 15.13 12.53 -28.77
N ALA A 443 16.05 12.44 -27.80
CA ALA A 443 17.11 13.44 -27.62
C ALA A 443 18.04 13.53 -28.84
N GLN A 444 18.47 12.39 -29.40
CA GLN A 444 19.29 12.34 -30.62
C GLN A 444 18.56 12.89 -31.85
N LEU A 445 17.29 12.54 -32.06
CA LEU A 445 16.50 13.09 -33.18
C LEU A 445 16.29 14.60 -33.05
N SER A 446 16.06 15.10 -31.82
CA SER A 446 15.92 16.54 -31.55
C SER A 446 17.24 17.33 -31.62
N SER A 447 18.37 16.64 -31.46
CA SER A 447 19.73 17.18 -31.66
C SER A 447 20.05 17.23 -33.14
N SER A 448 19.78 16.17 -33.90
CA SER A 448 20.01 16.11 -35.35
C SER A 448 19.17 17.14 -36.13
N TYR A 449 17.94 17.42 -35.67
CA TYR A 449 17.08 18.45 -36.27
C TYR A 449 17.59 19.88 -36.00
N ARG A 450 18.25 20.10 -34.86
CA ARG A 450 18.84 21.41 -34.49
C ARG A 450 20.19 21.68 -35.15
N SER A 451 20.90 20.66 -35.62
CA SER A 451 22.15 20.79 -36.38
C SER A 451 21.95 20.81 -37.90
N ALA A 452 20.71 20.60 -38.37
CA ALA A 452 20.31 20.67 -39.78
C ALA A 452 19.47 21.92 -40.11
N SER A 453 19.27 22.80 -39.12
CA SER A 453 18.77 24.18 -39.27
C SER A 453 19.89 25.13 -38.84
#